data_AF-A0A975FAB4-F1
#
_entry.id   AF-A0A975FAB4-F1
#
_cell.length_a   1.000
_cell.length_b   1.000
_cell.length_c   1.000
_cell.angle_alpha   90.00
_cell.angle_beta   90.00
_cell.angle_gamma   90.00
#
_symmetry.space_group_name_H-M   'P 1'
#
loop_
_entity.id
_entity.type
_entity.pdbx_description
1 polymer ?
#
loop_
_entity_poly.entity_id
_entity_poly.type
_entity_poly.pdbx_seq_one_letter_code
_entity_poly.pdbx_strand_id
1 'polypeptide(L)'
;MNTLQHVLLSMLLVLVVYLTFQNQQLHAALQQGQQASAASVTAALTPLTEKLDAIHGVTSKLGKAADDAAEQKLTALQKRLNLYKTLSVVNQAEQLRAEGKGVPAAEKLATTKKPLWEAGETFADKKARLQGLMNPIDKLVSAWKGGDTNTNVAAIRKEIEAVLGELGND
;
A
#
# COMPACT_ATOMS: atom_id res chain seq x y z
N MET A 1 -83.86 -31.01 -41.57
CA MET A 1 -82.72 -30.45 -40.81
C MET A 1 -83.16 -29.05 -40.38
N ASN A 2 -83.49 -28.90 -39.09
CA ASN A 2 -84.29 -27.78 -38.59
C ASN A 2 -83.43 -26.51 -38.41
N THR A 3 -83.98 -25.36 -38.79
CA THR A 3 -83.44 -24.01 -38.60
C THR A 3 -82.83 -23.77 -37.21
N LEU A 4 -83.41 -24.36 -36.17
CA LEU A 4 -82.89 -24.34 -34.79
C LEU A 4 -81.46 -24.88 -34.65
N GLN A 5 -81.12 -25.93 -35.39
CA GLN A 5 -79.82 -26.58 -35.35
C GLN A 5 -78.74 -25.71 -36.03
N HIS A 6 -79.12 -25.01 -37.11
CA HIS A 6 -78.26 -24.04 -37.77
C HIS A 6 -78.01 -22.80 -36.91
N VAL A 7 -79.03 -22.28 -36.24
CA VAL A 7 -78.89 -21.13 -35.30
C VAL A 7 -77.98 -21.50 -34.13
N LEU A 8 -78.15 -22.70 -33.55
CA LEU A 8 -77.29 -23.21 -32.49
C LEU A 8 -75.83 -23.36 -32.95
N LEU A 9 -75.60 -23.93 -34.14
CA LEU A 9 -74.26 -24.06 -34.69
C LEU A 9 -73.61 -22.70 -34.95
N SER A 10 -74.36 -21.74 -35.50
CA SER A 10 -73.88 -20.37 -35.74
C SER A 10 -73.54 -19.65 -34.42
N MET A 11 -74.36 -19.80 -33.38
CA MET A 11 -74.04 -19.27 -32.05
C MET A 11 -72.79 -19.91 -31.44
N LEU A 12 -72.65 -21.23 -31.55
CA LEU A 12 -71.47 -21.96 -31.10
C LEU A 12 -70.22 -21.49 -31.85
N LEU A 13 -70.33 -21.26 -33.16
CA LEU A 13 -69.21 -20.78 -33.97
C LEU A 13 -68.78 -19.37 -33.56
N VAL A 14 -69.75 -18.47 -33.32
CA VAL A 14 -69.47 -17.12 -32.82
C VAL A 14 -68.84 -17.16 -31.44
N LEU A 15 -69.32 -18.04 -30.55
CA LEU A 15 -68.75 -18.23 -29.22
C LEU A 15 -67.31 -18.75 -29.28
N VAL A 16 -67.04 -19.74 -30.14
CA VAL A 16 -65.71 -20.29 -30.34
C VAL A 16 -64.77 -19.20 -30.86
N VAL A 17 -65.14 -18.47 -31.92
CA VAL A 17 -64.32 -17.37 -32.47
C VAL A 17 -64.03 -16.31 -31.41
N TYR A 18 -65.03 -15.95 -30.60
CA TYR A 18 -64.87 -15.00 -29.50
C TYR A 18 -63.88 -15.49 -28.44
N LEU A 19 -63.98 -16.76 -28.03
CA LEU A 19 -63.07 -17.38 -27.07
C LEU A 19 -61.64 -17.47 -27.62
N THR A 20 -61.45 -17.81 -28.89
CA THR A 20 -60.11 -17.85 -29.51
C THR A 20 -59.48 -16.47 -29.55
N PHE A 21 -60.27 -15.44 -29.85
CA PHE A 21 -59.80 -14.05 -29.88
C PHE A 21 -59.41 -13.54 -28.49
N GLN A 22 -60.22 -13.82 -27.46
CA GLN A 22 -59.86 -13.51 -26.07
C GLN A 22 -58.57 -14.25 -25.63
N ASN A 23 -58.43 -15.52 -25.99
CA ASN A 23 -57.27 -16.32 -25.59
C ASN A 23 -55.98 -15.78 -26.24
N GLN A 24 -56.04 -15.35 -27.51
CA GLN A 24 -54.92 -14.68 -28.18
C GLN A 24 -54.55 -13.35 -27.51
N GLN A 25 -55.53 -12.53 -27.12
CA GLN A 25 -55.26 -11.28 -26.38
C GLN A 25 -54.63 -11.53 -25.02
N LEU A 26 -55.09 -12.55 -24.29
CA LEU A 26 -54.53 -12.93 -23.00
C LEU A 26 -53.07 -13.39 -23.14
N HIS A 27 -52.76 -14.20 -24.16
CA HIS A 27 -51.39 -14.61 -24.45
C HIS A 27 -50.49 -13.44 -24.81
N ALA A 28 -50.97 -12.49 -25.62
CA ALA A 28 -50.22 -11.29 -25.96
C ALA A 28 -49.96 -10.41 -24.72
N ALA A 29 -50.97 -10.20 -23.86
CA ALA A 29 -50.83 -9.44 -22.63
C ALA A 29 -49.86 -10.09 -21.64
N LEU A 30 -49.88 -11.43 -21.52
CA LEU A 30 -48.93 -12.18 -20.69
C LEU A 30 -47.49 -12.06 -21.20
N GLN A 31 -47.26 -12.19 -22.50
CA GLN A 31 -45.93 -12.00 -23.08
C GLN A 31 -45.41 -10.58 -22.89
N GLN A 32 -46.27 -9.58 -23.09
CA GLN A 32 -45.93 -8.18 -22.91
C GLN A 32 -45.62 -7.85 -21.44
N GLY A 33 -46.39 -8.40 -20.51
CA GLY A 33 -46.15 -8.28 -19.07
C GLY A 33 -44.84 -8.95 -18.62
N GLN A 34 -44.53 -10.14 -19.15
CA GLN A 34 -43.26 -10.82 -18.88
C GLN A 34 -42.05 -10.05 -19.41
N GLN A 35 -42.14 -9.50 -20.63
CA GLN A 35 -41.08 -8.68 -21.21
C GLN A 35 -40.88 -7.36 -20.45
N ALA A 36 -41.97 -6.68 -20.08
CA ALA A 36 -41.89 -5.46 -19.28
C ALA A 36 -41.28 -5.73 -17.89
N SER A 37 -41.65 -6.84 -17.25
CA SER A 37 -41.06 -7.27 -15.98
C SER A 37 -39.56 -7.57 -16.13
N ALA A 38 -39.16 -8.38 -17.11
CA ALA A 38 -37.75 -8.68 -17.37
C ALA A 38 -36.93 -7.43 -17.71
N ALA A 39 -37.49 -6.50 -18.49
CA ALA A 39 -36.85 -5.23 -18.80
C ALA A 39 -36.69 -4.36 -17.55
N SER A 40 -37.69 -4.30 -16.67
CA SER A 40 -37.63 -3.54 -15.41
C SER A 40 -36.59 -4.11 -14.44
N VAL A 41 -36.53 -5.43 -14.32
CA VAL A 41 -35.54 -6.13 -13.48
C VAL A 41 -34.14 -5.92 -14.04
N THR A 42 -33.94 -6.05 -15.35
CA THR A 42 -32.65 -5.79 -15.99
C THR A 42 -32.23 -4.33 -15.81
N ALA A 43 -33.13 -3.37 -16.03
CA ALA A 43 -32.85 -1.95 -15.86
C ALA A 43 -32.51 -1.59 -14.40
N ALA A 44 -33.04 -2.32 -13.42
CA ALA A 44 -32.70 -2.14 -12.01
C ALA A 44 -31.37 -2.80 -11.64
N LEU A 45 -31.06 -3.98 -12.18
CA LEU A 45 -29.89 -4.78 -11.82
C LEU A 45 -28.60 -4.30 -12.49
N THR A 46 -28.64 -3.84 -13.74
CA THR A 46 -27.45 -3.33 -14.45
C THR A 46 -26.71 -2.21 -13.67
N PRO A 47 -27.37 -1.13 -13.22
CA PRO A 47 -26.68 -0.08 -12.47
C PRO A 47 -26.24 -0.53 -11.06
N LEU A 48 -26.87 -1.56 -10.48
CA LEU A 48 -26.43 -2.14 -9.22
C LEU A 48 -25.13 -2.93 -9.38
N THR A 49 -25.00 -3.70 -10.47
CA THR A 49 -23.76 -4.42 -10.81
C THR A 49 -22.61 -3.45 -11.06
N GLU A 50 -22.83 -2.38 -11.84
CA GLU A 50 -21.81 -1.36 -12.08
C GLU A 50 -21.33 -0.67 -10.79
N LYS A 51 -22.26 -0.38 -9.86
CA LYS A 51 -21.91 0.19 -8.55
C LYS A 51 -21.13 -0.79 -7.68
N LEU A 52 -21.48 -2.08 -7.71
CA LEU A 52 -20.75 -3.13 -6.98
C LEU A 52 -19.31 -3.26 -7.48
N ASP A 53 -19.10 -3.28 -8.81
CA ASP A 53 -17.77 -3.33 -9.40
C ASP A 53 -16.94 -2.09 -9.05
N ALA A 54 -17.56 -0.91 -9.06
CA ALA A 54 -16.91 0.33 -8.64
C ALA A 54 -16.50 0.30 -7.16
N ILE A 55 -17.36 -0.18 -6.27
CA ILE A 55 -17.06 -0.35 -4.84
C ILE A 55 -15.89 -1.33 -4.66
N HIS A 56 -15.90 -2.45 -5.37
CA HIS A 56 -14.83 -3.45 -5.31
C HIS A 56 -13.48 -2.86 -5.75
N GLY A 57 -13.49 -2.10 -6.85
CA GLY A 57 -12.29 -1.40 -7.36
C GLY A 57 -11.74 -0.37 -6.38
N VAL A 58 -12.60 0.41 -5.72
CA VAL A 58 -12.20 1.40 -4.70
C VAL A 58 -11.65 0.70 -3.45
N THR A 59 -12.31 -0.35 -2.97
CA THR A 59 -11.90 -1.09 -1.77
C THR A 59 -10.54 -1.76 -1.96
N SER A 60 -10.29 -2.38 -3.12
CA SER A 60 -9.01 -2.98 -3.48
C SER A 60 -7.88 -1.94 -3.51
N LYS A 61 -8.13 -0.77 -4.10
CA LYS A 61 -7.16 0.34 -4.13
C LYS A 61 -6.86 0.90 -2.74
N LEU A 62 -7.88 1.00 -1.88
CA LEU A 62 -7.72 1.43 -0.48
C LEU A 62 -6.89 0.44 0.34
N GLY A 63 -7.16 -0.86 0.20
CA GLY A 63 -6.36 -1.91 0.84
C GLY A 63 -4.90 -1.85 0.43
N LYS A 64 -4.64 -1.78 -0.88
CA LYS A 64 -3.28 -1.66 -1.40
C LYS A 64 -2.58 -0.38 -0.94
N ALA A 65 -3.27 0.76 -0.95
CA ALA A 65 -2.70 2.03 -0.47
C ALA A 65 -2.34 1.98 1.03
N ALA A 66 -3.15 1.28 1.84
CA ALA A 66 -2.86 1.08 3.26
C ALA A 66 -1.65 0.17 3.48
N ASP A 67 -1.54 -0.93 2.70
CA ASP A 67 -0.39 -1.83 2.75
C ASP A 67 0.89 -1.13 2.28
N ASP A 68 0.83 -0.40 1.17
CA ASP A 68 1.94 0.38 0.64
C ASP A 68 2.40 1.45 1.66
N ALA A 69 1.46 2.12 2.35
CA ALA A 69 1.78 3.09 3.39
C ALA A 69 2.41 2.45 4.64
N ALA A 70 1.93 1.26 5.03
CA ALA A 70 2.51 0.49 6.14
C ALA A 70 3.93 0.02 5.82
N GLU A 71 4.17 -0.47 4.59
CA GLU A 71 5.49 -0.90 4.12
C GLU A 71 6.48 0.27 4.02
N GLN A 72 6.02 1.43 3.54
CA GLN A 72 6.82 2.65 3.55
C GLN A 72 7.23 3.05 4.97
N LYS A 73 6.29 3.02 5.93
CA LYS A 73 6.56 3.34 7.33
C LYS A 73 7.54 2.33 7.95
N LEU A 74 7.35 1.04 7.70
CA LEU A 74 8.25 -0.01 8.18
C LEU A 74 9.67 0.17 7.60
N THR A 75 9.75 0.47 6.31
CA THR A 75 11.02 0.77 5.64
C THR A 75 11.70 1.98 6.25
N ALA A 76 10.98 3.07 6.51
CA ALA A 76 11.53 4.26 7.16
C ALA A 76 12.07 3.96 8.57
N LEU A 77 11.31 3.20 9.38
CA LEU A 77 11.73 2.77 10.70
C LEU A 77 12.98 1.87 10.65
N GLN A 78 13.04 0.93 9.70
CA GLN A 78 14.18 0.03 9.51
C GLN A 78 15.44 0.83 9.17
N LYS A 79 15.33 1.79 8.26
CA LYS A 79 16.43 2.68 7.86
C LYS A 79 16.93 3.50 9.06
N ARG A 80 16.03 4.07 9.86
CA ARG A 80 16.37 4.83 11.07
C ARG A 80 17.04 3.94 12.13
N LEU A 81 16.53 2.73 12.34
CA LEU A 81 17.10 1.76 13.28
C LEU A 81 18.53 1.38 12.91
N ASN A 82 18.82 1.21 11.62
CA ASN A 82 20.18 0.91 11.16
C ASN A 82 21.16 2.05 11.49
N LEU A 83 20.73 3.31 11.35
CA LEU A 83 21.56 4.45 11.73
C LEU A 83 21.76 4.55 13.26
N TYR A 84 20.74 4.23 14.06
CA TYR A 84 20.90 4.09 15.53
C TYR A 84 21.88 3.00 15.94
N LYS A 85 21.87 1.85 15.24
CA LYS A 85 22.85 0.77 15.50
C LYS A 85 24.28 1.25 15.23
N THR A 86 24.47 1.98 14.14
CA THR A 86 25.76 2.61 13.81
C THR A 86 26.20 3.60 14.89
N LEU A 87 25.29 4.46 15.39
CA LEU A 87 25.56 5.37 16.51
C LEU A 87 25.98 4.62 17.78
N SER A 88 25.33 3.49 18.08
CA SER A 88 25.71 2.63 19.21
C SER A 88 27.13 2.09 19.06
N VAL A 89 27.54 1.67 17.86
CA VAL A 89 28.93 1.22 17.60
C VAL A 89 29.93 2.37 17.78
N VAL A 90 29.59 3.59 17.33
CA VAL A 90 30.41 4.79 17.58
C VAL A 90 30.59 5.03 19.08
N ASN A 91 29.52 4.91 19.87
CA ASN A 91 29.59 5.07 21.33
C ASN A 91 30.40 3.97 22.01
N GLN A 92 30.31 2.72 21.55
CA GLN A 92 31.14 1.61 22.04
C GLN A 92 32.62 1.84 21.74
N ALA A 93 32.94 2.35 20.54
CA ALA A 93 34.30 2.70 20.18
C ALA A 93 34.85 3.81 21.09
N GLU A 94 34.05 4.85 21.36
CA GLU A 94 34.42 5.91 22.30
C GLU A 94 34.63 5.39 23.72
N GLN A 95 33.80 4.46 24.20
CA GLN A 95 33.99 3.84 25.50
C GLN A 95 35.34 3.10 25.56
N LEU A 96 35.68 2.31 24.54
CA LEU A 96 36.99 1.64 24.46
C LEU A 96 38.14 2.65 24.47
N ARG A 97 38.00 3.78 23.75
CA ARG A 97 39.00 4.86 23.77
C ARG A 97 39.15 5.44 25.18
N ALA A 98 38.04 5.73 25.86
CA ALA A 98 38.04 6.27 27.22
C ALA A 98 38.68 5.30 28.24
N GLU A 99 38.60 4.00 28.00
CA GLU A 99 39.28 2.95 28.78
C GLU A 99 40.78 2.80 28.43
N GLY A 100 41.33 3.65 27.57
CA GLY A 100 42.72 3.59 27.11
C GLY A 100 43.01 2.52 26.05
N LYS A 101 41.97 1.84 25.53
CA LYS A 101 42.09 0.79 24.51
C LYS A 101 42.07 1.38 23.11
N GLY A 102 43.05 2.23 22.78
CA GLY A 102 43.11 2.99 21.53
C GLY A 102 43.02 2.14 20.25
N VAL A 103 43.80 1.05 20.15
CA VAL A 103 43.76 0.16 18.97
C VAL A 103 42.40 -0.55 18.83
N PRO A 104 41.86 -1.22 19.87
CA PRO A 104 40.50 -1.79 19.81
C PRO A 104 39.40 -0.77 19.50
N ALA A 105 39.51 0.45 20.06
CA ALA A 105 38.59 1.55 19.79
C ALA A 105 38.61 1.94 18.30
N ALA A 106 39.80 2.06 17.72
CA ALA A 106 40.00 2.42 16.32
C ALA A 106 39.43 1.36 15.38
N GLU A 107 39.68 0.07 15.66
CA GLU A 107 39.13 -1.03 14.87
C GLU A 107 37.61 -1.05 14.93
N LYS A 108 37.03 -0.88 16.12
CA LYS A 108 35.58 -0.78 16.31
C LYS A 108 35.00 0.41 15.55
N LEU A 109 35.63 1.60 15.63
CA LEU A 109 35.18 2.79 14.93
C LEU A 109 35.24 2.60 13.40
N ALA A 110 36.28 1.97 12.88
CA ALA A 110 36.44 1.72 11.45
C ALA A 110 35.28 0.87 10.86
N THR A 111 34.68 -0.04 11.65
CA THR A 111 33.52 -0.83 11.21
C THR A 111 32.29 0.00 10.86
N THR A 112 32.20 1.25 11.33
CA THR A 112 31.06 2.13 11.09
C THR A 112 31.07 2.79 9.71
N LYS A 113 32.21 2.78 9.00
CA LYS A 113 32.38 3.46 7.70
C LYS A 113 31.40 2.95 6.65
N LYS A 114 31.35 1.64 6.45
CA LYS A 114 30.48 1.02 5.44
C LYS A 114 28.99 1.28 5.75
N PRO A 115 28.48 1.03 6.97
CA PRO A 115 27.10 1.36 7.33
C PRO A 115 26.74 2.84 7.14
N LEU A 116 27.65 3.78 7.46
CA LEU A 116 27.43 5.21 7.23
C LEU A 116 27.40 5.56 5.75
N TRP A 117 28.26 4.94 4.95
CA TRP A 117 28.27 5.13 3.50
C TRP A 117 26.95 4.67 2.87
N GLU A 118 26.51 3.46 3.21
CA GLU A 118 25.26 2.86 2.73
C GLU A 118 24.03 3.65 3.23
N ALA A 119 24.07 4.17 4.46
CA ALA A 119 23.05 5.09 4.94
C ALA A 119 23.01 6.37 4.10
N GLY A 120 24.16 6.91 3.68
CA GLY A 120 24.22 8.04 2.75
C GLY A 120 23.61 7.74 1.37
N GLU A 121 23.77 6.53 0.85
CA GLU A 121 23.08 6.11 -0.39
C GLU A 121 21.57 5.94 -0.18
N THR A 122 21.16 5.56 1.03
CA THR A 122 19.76 5.35 1.39
C THR A 122 19.00 6.66 1.62
N PHE A 123 19.68 7.67 2.17
CA PHE A 123 19.15 9.00 2.47
C PHE A 123 19.83 10.03 1.57
N ALA A 124 19.35 10.15 0.33
CA ALA A 124 20.00 10.93 -0.72
C ALA A 124 20.25 12.40 -0.32
N ASP A 125 19.31 13.02 0.39
CA ASP A 125 19.39 14.40 0.90
C ASP A 125 20.38 14.56 2.07
N LYS A 126 20.72 13.47 2.76
CA LYS A 126 21.73 13.42 3.84
C LYS A 126 23.07 12.83 3.37
N LYS A 127 23.18 12.42 2.10
CA LYS A 127 24.34 11.70 1.54
C LYS A 127 25.66 12.38 1.83
N ALA A 128 25.78 13.66 1.49
CA ALA A 128 27.01 14.43 1.66
C ALA A 128 27.44 14.51 3.14
N ARG A 129 26.48 14.61 4.06
CA ARG A 129 26.74 14.69 5.50
C ARG A 129 27.22 13.35 6.05
N LEU A 130 26.52 12.26 5.73
CA LEU A 130 26.87 10.91 6.20
C LEU A 130 28.17 10.38 5.58
N GLN A 131 28.37 10.55 4.27
CA GLN A 131 29.61 10.14 3.60
C GLN A 131 30.77 11.09 3.90
N GLY A 132 30.50 12.35 4.22
CA GLY A 132 31.51 13.31 4.70
C GLY A 132 32.19 12.87 6.00
N LEU A 133 31.58 11.98 6.78
CA LEU A 133 32.16 11.45 8.02
C LEU A 133 33.32 10.47 7.80
N MET A 134 33.57 9.99 6.57
CA MET A 134 34.66 9.03 6.31
C MET A 134 36.03 9.59 6.72
N ASN A 135 36.32 10.83 6.33
CA ASN A 135 37.60 11.47 6.64
C ASN A 135 37.80 11.73 8.15
N PRO A 136 36.82 12.28 8.89
CA PRO A 136 36.88 12.35 10.35
C PRO A 136 37.10 10.99 11.03
N ILE A 137 36.42 9.94 10.55
CA ILE A 137 36.61 8.59 11.08
C ILE A 137 38.04 8.11 10.85
N ASP A 138 38.57 8.25 9.63
CA ASP A 138 39.93 7.81 9.31
C ASP A 138 40.98 8.53 10.14
N LYS A 139 40.80 9.84 10.38
CA LYS A 139 41.68 10.62 11.26
C LYS A 139 41.68 10.09 12.69
N LEU A 140 40.51 9.82 13.26
CA LEU A 140 40.40 9.26 14.62
C LEU A 140 40.98 7.84 14.69
N VAL A 141 40.70 7.00 13.69
CA VAL A 141 41.25 5.64 13.62
C VAL A 141 42.79 5.69 13.62
N SER A 142 43.39 6.56 12.81
CA SER A 142 44.85 6.74 12.79
C SER A 142 45.39 7.30 14.10
N ALA A 143 44.74 8.33 14.68
CA ALA A 143 45.15 8.94 15.94
C ALA A 143 45.14 7.93 17.09
N TRP A 144 44.05 7.19 17.24
CA TRP A 144 43.86 6.20 18.31
C TRP A 144 44.78 4.99 18.15
N LYS A 145 45.09 4.56 16.91
CA LYS A 145 46.15 3.56 16.66
C LYS A 145 47.55 4.09 16.98
N GLY A 146 47.78 5.39 16.79
CA GLY A 146 49.01 6.08 17.17
C GLY A 146 49.14 6.38 18.66
N GLY A 147 48.15 6.01 19.48
CA GLY A 147 48.16 6.20 20.94
C GLY A 147 47.59 7.55 21.41
N ASP A 148 47.16 8.42 20.50
CA ASP A 148 46.43 9.64 20.88
C ASP A 148 45.01 9.26 21.29
N THR A 149 44.72 9.33 22.59
CA THR A 149 43.37 9.11 23.11
C THR A 149 42.69 10.40 23.53
N ASN A 150 43.26 11.58 23.28
CA ASN A 150 42.65 12.87 23.64
C ASN A 150 41.59 13.32 22.63
N THR A 151 41.65 12.82 21.40
CA THR A 151 40.66 13.06 20.36
C THR A 151 39.46 12.11 20.52
N ASN A 152 38.23 12.60 20.29
CA ASN A 152 36.99 11.85 20.56
C ASN A 152 36.00 11.90 19.37
N VAL A 153 34.93 11.11 19.47
CA VAL A 153 33.90 11.01 18.40
C VAL A 153 32.79 12.06 18.48
N ALA A 154 32.89 13.11 19.31
CA ALA A 154 31.76 14.02 19.57
C ALA A 154 31.17 14.65 18.29
N ALA A 155 32.02 15.06 17.36
CA ALA A 155 31.56 15.63 16.08
C ALA A 155 30.82 14.60 15.22
N ILE A 156 31.33 13.37 15.12
CA ILE A 156 30.69 12.26 14.37
C ILE A 156 29.35 11.91 15.00
N ARG A 157 29.31 11.79 16.34
CA ARG A 157 28.09 11.48 17.10
C ARG A 157 27.01 12.52 16.87
N LYS A 158 27.36 13.81 17.03
CA LYS A 158 26.43 14.93 16.85
C LYS A 158 25.85 14.97 15.45
N GLU A 159 26.66 14.68 14.43
CA GLU A 159 26.18 14.65 13.05
C GLU A 159 25.17 13.50 12.81
N ILE A 160 25.48 12.31 13.32
CA ILE A 160 24.56 11.15 13.23
C ILE A 160 23.26 11.43 14.01
N GLU A 161 23.34 12.02 15.19
CA GLU A 161 22.17 12.42 16.00
C GLU A 161 21.32 13.48 15.31
N ALA A 162 21.95 14.46 14.65
CA ALA A 162 21.24 15.47 13.87
C ALA A 162 20.47 14.83 12.70
N VAL A 163 21.11 13.96 11.93
CA VAL A 163 20.45 13.21 10.85
C VAL A 163 19.30 12.35 11.40
N LEU A 164 19.49 11.66 12.53
CA LEU A 164 18.43 10.87 13.18
C LEU A 164 17.26 11.72 13.68
N GLY A 165 17.52 12.95 14.10
CA GLY A 165 16.50 13.92 14.52
C GLY A 165 15.67 14.42 13.34
N GLU A 166 16.32 14.70 12.21
CA GLU A 166 15.65 15.08 10.96
C GLU A 166 14.75 13.96 10.45
N LEU A 167 15.26 12.72 10.43
CA LEU A 167 14.48 11.52 10.07
C LEU A 167 13.30 11.20 11.01
N GLY A 168 13.22 11.86 12.17
CA GLY A 168 12.12 11.71 13.12
C GLY A 168 11.00 12.73 12.94
N ASN A 169 11.24 13.77 12.14
CA ASN A 169 10.28 14.84 11.83
C ASN A 169 9.74 14.75 10.38
N ASP A 170 10.29 13.84 9.57
CA ASP A 170 9.79 13.44 8.25
C ASP A 170 8.69 12.37 8.38
#